data_AF-A0A7S2ED86-F1
#
_entry.id   AF-A0A7S2ED86-F1
#
_cell.length_a   1.000
_cell.length_b   1.000
_cell.length_c   1.000
_cell.angle_alpha   90.00
_cell.angle_beta   90.00
_cell.angle_gamma   90.00
#
_symmetry.space_group_name_H-M   'P 1'
#
loop_
_entity.id
_entity.type
_entity.pdbx_description
1 polymer ?
#
loop_
_entity_poly.entity_id
_entity_poly.type
_entity_poly.pdbx_seq_one_letter_code
_entity_poly.pdbx_strand_id
1 'polypeptide(L)'
;VLIGLTDEFLMGVSSAQDTISAHAIGAGNNLLAGQYLQICAIVFALFSTPFYVLWSLVMDDVLLFLGLSPHVAQIGLEFTRVTVFHYFMDGVAGCFFLILDITGHEDFGFGLQIAEEIIGT
;
A
#
# COMPACT_ATOMS: atom_id res chain seq x y z
N VAL A 1 -12.56 -6.17 0.42
CA VAL A 1 -13.13 -5.11 -0.45
C VAL A 1 -13.00 -3.73 0.18
N LEU A 2 -13.60 -3.44 1.35
CA LEU A 2 -13.58 -2.07 1.91
C LEU A 2 -12.19 -1.55 2.28
N ILE A 3 -11.36 -2.40 2.91
CA ILE A 3 -9.95 -2.05 3.21
C ILE A 3 -9.18 -1.87 1.91
N GLY A 4 -9.31 -2.82 0.97
CA GLY A 4 -8.67 -2.73 -0.35
C GLY A 4 -9.03 -1.46 -1.12
N LEU A 5 -10.29 -0.98 -1.03
CA LEU A 5 -10.67 0.29 -1.65
C LEU A 5 -10.00 1.50 -0.97
N THR A 6 -9.85 1.46 0.35
CA THR A 6 -9.12 2.51 1.09
C THR A 6 -7.64 2.49 0.72
N ASP A 7 -7.09 1.29 0.58
CA ASP A 7 -5.71 1.04 0.18
C ASP A 7 -5.42 1.57 -1.24
N GLU A 8 -6.26 1.21 -2.22
CA GLU A 8 -6.18 1.74 -3.59
C GLU A 8 -6.19 3.27 -3.64
N PHE A 9 -7.01 3.92 -2.80
CA PHE A 9 -7.03 5.37 -2.68
C PHE A 9 -5.70 5.92 -2.13
N LEU A 10 -5.15 5.28 -1.10
CA LEU A 10 -3.87 5.67 -0.48
C LEU A 10 -2.69 5.48 -1.44
N MET A 11 -2.73 4.45 -2.28
CA MET A 11 -1.74 4.19 -3.33
C MET A 11 -1.67 5.30 -4.39
N GLY A 12 -2.67 6.18 -4.47
CA GLY A 12 -2.60 7.39 -5.29
C GLY A 12 -1.41 8.31 -4.93
N VAL A 13 -0.91 8.26 -3.69
CA VAL A 13 0.34 8.95 -3.31
C VAL A 13 1.54 8.40 -4.08
N SER A 14 1.60 7.08 -4.25
CA SER A 14 2.65 6.38 -5.00
C SER A 14 2.62 6.75 -6.48
N SER A 15 1.43 6.82 -7.09
CA SER A 15 1.27 7.29 -8.47
C SER A 15 1.71 8.75 -8.67
N ALA A 16 1.48 9.61 -7.68
CA ALA A 16 1.98 10.99 -7.73
C ALA A 16 3.52 11.04 -7.61
N GLN A 17 4.10 10.20 -6.76
CA GLN A 17 5.55 10.04 -6.62
C GLN A 17 6.19 9.61 -7.95
N ASP A 18 5.60 8.65 -8.65
CA ASP A 18 6.09 8.15 -9.95
C ASP A 18 6.41 9.30 -10.90
N THR A 19 5.42 10.18 -11.08
CA THR A 19 5.52 11.34 -11.96
C THR A 19 6.68 12.25 -11.56
N ILE A 20 6.77 12.66 -10.29
CA ILE A 20 7.80 13.61 -9.85
C ILE A 20 9.21 13.00 -9.84
N SER A 21 9.32 11.70 -9.55
CA SER A 21 10.59 10.96 -9.56
C SER A 21 11.10 10.77 -11.00
N ALA A 22 10.23 10.47 -11.96
CA ALA A 22 10.58 10.41 -13.37
C ALA A 22 11.13 11.75 -13.90
N HIS A 23 10.51 12.87 -13.51
CA HIS A 23 11.03 14.20 -13.86
C HIS A 23 12.41 14.49 -13.23
N ALA A 24 12.60 14.12 -11.96
CA ALA A 24 13.88 14.31 -11.28
C ALA A 24 15.00 13.48 -11.91
N ILE A 25 14.73 12.23 -12.26
CA ILE A 25 15.67 11.34 -12.97
C ILE A 25 15.96 11.87 -14.37
N GLY A 26 14.93 12.28 -15.12
CA GLY A 26 15.09 12.88 -16.45
C GLY A 26 15.92 14.17 -16.45
N ALA A 27 15.90 14.92 -15.34
CA ALA A 27 16.75 16.10 -15.13
C ALA A 27 18.17 15.76 -14.60
N GLY A 28 18.49 14.48 -14.41
CA GLY A 28 19.76 14.02 -13.85
C GLY A 28 19.92 14.24 -12.33
N ASN A 29 18.84 14.60 -11.64
CA ASN A 29 18.85 14.87 -10.19
C ASN A 29 18.40 13.64 -9.39
N ASN A 30 19.27 12.63 -9.35
CA ASN A 30 19.00 11.36 -8.66
C ASN A 30 18.83 11.53 -7.14
N LEU A 31 19.46 12.55 -6.55
CA LEU A 31 19.29 12.86 -5.12
C LEU A 31 17.86 13.27 -4.82
N LEU A 32 17.29 14.15 -5.65
CA LEU A 32 15.90 14.60 -5.50
C LEU A 32 14.90 13.45 -5.71
N ALA A 33 15.16 12.55 -6.66
CA ALA A 33 14.36 11.33 -6.84
C ALA A 33 14.38 10.45 -5.58
N GLY A 34 15.55 10.27 -4.96
CA GLY A 34 15.68 9.56 -3.68
C GLY A 34 14.91 10.21 -2.54
N GLN A 35 14.87 11.55 -2.50
CA GLN A 35 14.08 12.29 -1.52
C GLN A 35 12.58 12.10 -1.74
N TYR A 36 12.11 12.06 -2.99
CA TYR A 36 10.70 11.80 -3.29
C TYR A 36 10.25 10.40 -2.86
N LEU A 37 11.08 9.37 -3.01
CA LEU A 37 10.80 8.02 -2.47
C LEU A 37 10.56 8.05 -0.96
N GLN A 38 11.47 8.70 -0.21
CA GLN A 38 11.37 8.79 1.25
C GLN A 38 10.13 9.59 1.67
N ILE A 39 9.85 10.71 0.99
CA ILE A 39 8.66 11.51 1.25
C ILE A 39 7.40 10.70 0.99
N CYS A 40 7.35 9.93 -0.10
CA CYS A 40 6.21 9.08 -0.42
C CYS A 40 5.96 8.04 0.68
N ALA A 41 7.00 7.31 1.11
CA ALA A 41 6.87 6.34 2.18
C ALA A 41 6.37 6.98 3.50
N ILE A 42 6.88 8.16 3.84
CA ILE A 42 6.46 8.91 5.04
C ILE A 42 5.00 9.36 4.91
N VAL A 43 4.62 9.96 3.77
CA VAL A 43 3.26 10.44 3.52
C VAL A 43 2.30 9.27 3.52
N PHE A 44 2.61 8.19 2.81
CA PHE A 44 1.81 6.97 2.82
C PHE A 44 1.62 6.47 4.25
N ALA A 45 2.70 6.26 5.02
CA ALA A 45 2.60 5.75 6.38
C ALA A 45 1.78 6.66 7.30
N LEU A 46 1.96 7.98 7.22
CA LEU A 46 1.21 8.95 8.04
C LEU A 46 -0.28 8.96 7.73
N PHE A 47 -0.65 8.86 6.45
CA PHE A 47 -2.05 8.91 6.04
C PHE A 47 -2.74 7.55 6.13
N SER A 48 -2.05 6.45 5.85
CA SER A 48 -2.63 5.10 5.85
C SER A 48 -2.89 4.56 7.26
N THR A 49 -1.97 4.81 8.20
CA THR A 49 -2.05 4.35 9.59
C THR A 49 -3.41 4.65 10.26
N PRO A 50 -3.94 5.90 10.28
CA PRO A 50 -5.22 6.17 10.93
C PRO A 50 -6.38 5.42 10.30
N PHE A 51 -6.38 5.22 8.97
CA PHE A 51 -7.43 4.44 8.30
C PHE A 51 -7.35 2.95 8.64
N TYR A 52 -6.15 2.37 8.64
CA TYR A 52 -5.97 0.96 9.01
C TYR A 52 -6.31 0.70 10.48
N VAL A 53 -5.98 1.63 11.38
CA VAL A 53 -6.39 1.58 12.79
C VAL A 53 -7.91 1.66 12.89
N LEU A 54 -8.56 2.58 12.17
CA LEU A 54 -10.01 2.70 12.15
C LEU A 54 -10.66 1.39 11.71
N TRP A 55 -10.24 0.82 10.58
CA TRP A 55 -10.76 -0.46 10.08
C TRP A 55 -10.57 -1.61 11.07
N SER A 56 -9.46 -1.62 11.82
CA SER A 56 -9.18 -2.61 12.87
C SER A 56 -10.11 -2.54 14.09
N LEU A 57 -10.87 -1.44 14.22
CA LEU A 57 -11.78 -1.19 15.33
C LEU A 57 -13.26 -1.28 14.94
N VAL A 58 -13.62 -1.02 13.68
CA VAL A 58 -15.04 -0.88 13.27
C VAL A 58 -15.51 -1.92 12.24
N MET A 59 -14.66 -2.86 11.83
CA MET A 59 -15.02 -3.80 10.76
C MET A 59 -16.20 -4.69 11.12
N ASP A 60 -16.30 -5.15 12.37
CA ASP A 60 -17.42 -5.96 12.85
C ASP A 60 -18.75 -5.22 12.71
N ASP A 61 -18.81 -3.96 13.15
CA ASP A 61 -20.00 -3.11 13.00
C ASP A 61 -20.40 -2.93 11.53
N VAL A 62 -19.42 -2.73 10.65
CA VAL A 62 -19.64 -2.59 9.21
C VAL A 62 -20.18 -3.88 8.60
N LEU A 63 -19.64 -5.04 8.98
CA LEU A 63 -20.11 -6.33 8.48
C LEU A 63 -21.51 -6.67 9.00
N LEU A 64 -21.81 -6.34 10.27
CA LEU A 64 -23.15 -6.45 10.83
C LEU A 64 -24.15 -5.53 10.11
N PHE A 65 -23.75 -4.30 9.80
CA PHE A 65 -24.56 -3.35 9.03
C PHE A 65 -24.89 -3.87 7.62
N LEU A 66 -23.96 -4.61 7.00
CA LEU A 66 -24.18 -5.28 5.72
C LEU A 66 -25.08 -6.54 5.82
N GLY A 67 -25.59 -6.86 7.01
CA GLY A 67 -26.51 -7.97 7.24
C GLY A 67 -25.83 -9.34 7.40
N LEU A 68 -24.51 -9.36 7.63
CA LEU A 68 -23.79 -10.60 7.91
C LEU A 68 -24.06 -11.09 9.33
N SER A 69 -23.92 -12.40 9.54
CA SER A 69 -24.13 -12.97 10.87
C SER A 69 -23.06 -12.50 11.86
N PRO A 70 -23.36 -12.41 13.17
CA PRO A 70 -22.38 -11.99 14.17
C PRO A 70 -21.10 -12.84 14.18
N HIS A 71 -21.22 -14.14 13.88
CA HIS A 71 -20.07 -15.02 13.79
C HIS A 71 -19.15 -14.67 12.61
N VAL A 72 -19.73 -14.36 11.44
CA VAL A 72 -18.96 -13.95 10.25
C VAL A 72 -18.33 -12.58 10.47
N ALA A 73 -19.05 -11.65 11.11
CA ALA A 73 -18.54 -10.31 11.42
C ALA A 73 -17.31 -10.36 12.34
N GLN A 74 -17.33 -11.22 13.37
CA GLN A 74 -16.19 -11.42 14.26
C GLN A 74 -14.97 -11.97 13.52
N ILE A 75 -15.15 -12.99 12.68
CA ILE A 75 -14.05 -13.54 11.85
C ILE A 75 -13.49 -12.45 10.92
N GLY A 76 -14.35 -11.62 10.33
CA GLY A 76 -13.92 -10.54 9.45
C GLY A 76 -13.10 -9.47 10.16
N LEU A 77 -13.41 -9.15 11.42
CA LEU A 77 -12.61 -8.25 12.25
C LEU A 77 -11.25 -8.85 12.59
N GLU A 78 -11.21 -10.12 13.00
CA GLU A 78 -9.95 -10.81 13.31
C GLU A 78 -9.04 -10.90 12.07
N PHE A 79 -9.61 -11.23 10.91
CA PHE A 79 -8.91 -11.21 9.63
C PHE A 79 -8.37 -9.82 9.30
N THR A 80 -9.23 -8.79 9.40
CA THR A 80 -8.86 -7.39 9.14
C THR A 80 -7.64 -6.96 9.94
N ARG A 81 -7.58 -7.29 11.23
CA ARG A 81 -6.44 -6.94 12.10
C ARG A 81 -5.12 -7.54 11.64
N VAL A 82 -5.14 -8.67 10.94
CA VAL A 82 -3.94 -9.26 10.34
C VAL A 82 -3.64 -8.60 9.00
N THR A 83 -4.65 -8.46 8.14
CA THR A 83 -4.46 -7.96 6.77
C THR A 83 -4.01 -6.50 6.72
N VAL A 84 -4.40 -5.65 7.68
CA VAL A 84 -3.94 -4.25 7.71
C VAL A 84 -2.41 -4.11 7.80
N PHE A 85 -1.72 -5.06 8.45
CA PHE A 85 -0.26 -5.05 8.50
C PHE A 85 0.35 -5.40 7.14
N HIS A 86 -0.25 -6.36 6.44
CA HIS A 86 0.16 -6.71 5.09
C HIS A 86 0.00 -5.50 4.15
N TYR A 87 -1.19 -4.86 4.12
CA TYR A 87 -1.43 -3.66 3.31
C TYR A 87 -0.46 -2.51 3.65
N PHE A 88 -0.18 -2.28 4.92
CA PHE A 88 0.76 -1.25 5.33
C PHE A 88 2.18 -1.52 4.83
N MET A 89 2.66 -2.76 4.99
CA MET A 89 4.00 -3.16 4.55
C MET A 89 4.13 -3.11 3.04
N ASP A 90 3.12 -3.63 2.33
CA ASP A 90 3.07 -3.63 0.87
C ASP A 90 3.07 -2.21 0.32
N GLY A 91 2.22 -1.32 0.82
CA GLY A 91 2.18 0.06 0.36
C GLY A 91 3.48 0.84 0.62
N VAL A 92 4.14 0.62 1.77
CA VAL A 92 5.45 1.21 2.04
C VAL A 92 6.52 0.64 1.10
N ALA A 93 6.54 -0.68 0.89
CA ALA A 93 7.49 -1.33 -0.01
C ALA A 93 7.29 -0.86 -1.46
N GLY A 94 6.03 -0.75 -1.89
CA GLY A 94 5.63 -0.22 -3.20
C GLY A 94 6.16 1.18 -3.46
N CYS A 95 6.20 2.06 -2.45
CA CYS A 95 6.81 3.39 -2.60
C CYS A 95 8.28 3.29 -3.02
N PHE A 96 9.03 2.32 -2.50
CA PHE A 96 10.44 2.11 -2.85
C PHE A 96 10.62 1.38 -4.17
N PHE A 97 9.83 0.35 -4.44
CA PHE A 97 9.96 -0.45 -5.66
C PHE A 97 9.67 0.34 -6.93
N LEU A 98 8.89 1.42 -6.81
CA LEU A 98 8.55 2.30 -7.92
C LEU A 98 9.78 2.91 -8.62
N ILE A 99 10.91 3.03 -7.92
CA ILE A 99 12.16 3.50 -8.56
C ILE A 99 12.68 2.52 -9.62
N LEU A 100 12.37 1.24 -9.48
CA LEU A 100 12.80 0.22 -10.44
C LEU A 100 12.12 0.44 -11.78
N ASP A 101 10.82 0.75 -11.79
CA ASP A 101 10.07 1.05 -13.00
C ASP A 101 10.65 2.28 -13.71
N ILE A 102 10.89 3.36 -12.96
CA ILE A 102 11.41 4.62 -13.53
C ILE A 102 12.85 4.45 -14.09
N THR A 103 13.66 3.58 -13.48
CA THR A 103 15.05 3.37 -13.88
C THR A 103 15.22 2.26 -14.93
N GLY A 104 14.13 1.65 -15.40
CA GLY A 104 14.16 0.60 -16.41
C GLY A 104 14.54 -0.79 -15.89
N HIS A 105 14.34 -1.04 -14.59
CA HIS A 105 14.54 -2.33 -13.92
C HIS A 105 13.19 -3.03 -13.63
N GLU A 106 12.17 -2.76 -14.43
CA GLU A 106 10.82 -3.35 -14.34
C GLU A 106 10.84 -4.88 -14.38
N ASP A 107 11.73 -5.50 -15.16
CA ASP A 107 11.89 -6.97 -15.20
C ASP A 107 12.25 -7.57 -13.84
N PHE A 108 13.06 -6.84 -13.04
CA PHE A 108 13.43 -7.28 -11.69
C PHE A 108 12.25 -7.11 -10.71
N GLY A 109 11.53 -5.98 -10.80
CA GLY A 109 10.31 -5.75 -10.02
C GLY A 109 9.25 -6.81 -10.29
N PHE A 110 9.03 -7.14 -11.57
CA PHE A 110 8.10 -8.17 -11.99
C PHE A 110 8.49 -9.58 -11.48
N GLY A 111 9.79 -9.91 -11.54
CA GLY A 111 10.30 -11.17 -10.99
C GLY A 111 10.08 -11.29 -9.48
N LEU A 112 10.22 -10.17 -8.74
CA LEU A 112 9.97 -10.13 -7.30
C LEU A 112 8.49 -10.31 -6.96
N GLN A 113 7.59 -9.63 -7.69
CA GLN A 113 6.14 -9.77 -7.52
C GLN A 113 5.67 -11.22 -7.74
N ILE A 114 6.13 -11.88 -8.80
CA ILE A 114 5.81 -13.30 -9.03
C ILE A 114 6.30 -14.16 -7.86
N ALA A 115 7.49 -13.89 -7.34
CA ALA A 115 8.02 -14.64 -6.21
C ALA A 115 7.18 -14.44 -4.94
N GLU A 116 6.75 -13.21 -4.65
CA GLU A 116 5.87 -12.89 -3.52
C GLU A 116 4.52 -13.61 -3.64
N GLU A 117 3.89 -13.58 -4.83
CA GLU A 117 2.63 -14.30 -5.10
C GLU A 117 2.76 -15.82 -4.91
N ILE A 118 3.89 -16.42 -5.33
CA ILE A 118 4.14 -17.86 -5.18
C ILE A 118 4.38 -18.25 -3.71
N ILE A 119 5.08 -17.39 -2.95
CA ILE A 119 5.39 -17.63 -1.53
C ILE A 119 4.13 -17.44 -0.66
N GLY A 120 3.12 -16.73 -1.17
CA GLY A 120 1.85 -16.49 -0.48
C GLY A 120 1.98 -15.49 0.67
N THR A 121 2.96 -14.59 0.57
CA THR A 121 3.17 -13.44 1.48
C THR A 121 2.43 -12.21 1.01
#